data_AF-A0A929NWH7-F1
#
_entry.id   AF-A0A929NWH7-F1
#
_cell.length_a   1.000
_cell.length_b   1.000
_cell.length_c   1.000
_cell.angle_alpha   90.00
_cell.angle_beta   90.00
_cell.angle_gamma   90.00
#
_symmetry.space_group_name_H-M   'P 1'
#
loop_
_entity.id
_entity.type
_entity.pdbx_description
1 polymer ?
#
loop_
_entity_poly.entity_id
_entity_poly.type
_entity_poly.pdbx_seq_one_letter_code
_entity_poly.pdbx_strand_id
1 'polypeptide(L)'
;MHHNTIDVSTRGAGEGGNIEIQTQQIHMGENAKILNNSYSTGNGGQINIKATERLELIDQHIFLTEEDVDKYWKTNIKTNNLSSGNGGSINIDTQYLKLSSGYIFSNTNGQGHGGTIMINSNFLELVSGSLIMAGVLPDGTGDGGEIELNITDTIKLSGFRPGFISDNSIMIHNLQSGIGPVTTGAGNSGLLDISAKNLIISDYASVGAATLTSGNAGSMKIDVDNLYLQSGGLLTNSSSAILGGKFWLATGNGGNLTVIAKEDIIIEGHNPF
;
A
#
# COMPACT_ATOMS: atom_id res chain seq x y z
N MET A 1 -2.74 -26.13 -1.66
CA MET A 1 -2.02 -25.38 -0.61
C MET A 1 -3.07 -24.75 0.29
N HIS A 2 -2.95 -24.91 1.61
CA HIS A 2 -3.94 -24.41 2.56
C HIS A 2 -3.50 -23.03 3.05
N HIS A 3 -4.39 -22.05 2.94
CA HIS A 3 -4.24 -20.74 3.57
C HIS A 3 -5.48 -20.51 4.44
N ASN A 4 -5.30 -19.91 5.60
CA ASN A 4 -6.44 -19.52 6.44
C ASN A 4 -7.02 -18.20 5.91
N THR A 5 -8.34 -18.12 5.86
CA THR A 5 -9.02 -16.97 5.27
C THR A 5 -10.31 -16.65 6.03
N ILE A 6 -10.46 -15.37 6.40
CA ILE A 6 -11.75 -14.77 6.74
C ILE A 6 -12.25 -14.09 5.47
N ASP A 7 -13.40 -14.50 4.93
CA ASP A 7 -13.92 -14.00 3.65
C ASP A 7 -15.41 -13.66 3.73
N VAL A 8 -15.75 -12.46 3.27
CA VAL A 8 -17.12 -12.01 3.01
C VAL A 8 -17.16 -11.42 1.62
N SER A 9 -17.24 -12.28 0.60
CA SER A 9 -17.23 -11.86 -0.81
C SER A 9 -18.61 -11.85 -1.45
N THR A 10 -18.88 -10.83 -2.28
CA THR A 10 -20.12 -10.73 -3.07
C THR A 10 -19.88 -11.14 -4.53
N ARG A 11 -20.69 -12.09 -5.03
CA ARG A 11 -20.59 -12.59 -6.42
C ARG A 11 -21.66 -12.06 -7.38
N GLY A 12 -22.81 -11.63 -6.86
CA GLY A 12 -23.87 -11.01 -7.63
C GLY A 12 -23.75 -9.49 -7.65
N ALA A 13 -24.67 -8.79 -8.33
CA ALA A 13 -24.64 -7.34 -8.49
C ALA A 13 -24.85 -6.51 -7.19
N GLY A 14 -24.95 -7.16 -6.03
CA GLY A 14 -25.11 -6.49 -4.74
C GLY A 14 -23.81 -5.88 -4.23
N GLU A 15 -23.92 -5.02 -3.23
CA GLU A 15 -22.78 -4.43 -2.53
C GLU A 15 -21.98 -5.47 -1.74
N GLY A 16 -20.70 -5.19 -1.49
CA GLY A 16 -19.86 -5.97 -0.59
C GLY A 16 -20.38 -5.95 0.84
N GLY A 17 -20.12 -7.04 1.59
CA GLY A 17 -20.55 -7.16 2.97
C GLY A 17 -19.68 -6.36 3.95
N ASN A 18 -19.74 -6.71 5.23
CA ASN A 18 -18.86 -6.13 6.26
C ASN A 18 -18.13 -7.24 7.02
N ILE A 19 -16.84 -7.02 7.31
CA ILE A 19 -16.06 -7.82 8.25
C ILE A 19 -15.72 -6.91 9.44
N GLU A 20 -16.12 -7.33 10.64
CA GLU A 20 -15.81 -6.64 11.89
C GLU A 20 -14.98 -7.58 12.77
N ILE A 21 -13.76 -7.16 13.15
CA ILE A 21 -12.87 -7.92 14.03
C ILE A 21 -12.50 -7.04 15.22
N GLN A 22 -12.76 -7.53 16.43
CA GLN A 22 -12.41 -6.85 17.68
C GLN A 22 -11.66 -7.81 18.59
N THR A 23 -10.43 -7.45 18.95
CA THR A 23 -9.55 -8.27 19.79
C THR A 23 -8.47 -7.40 20.43
N GLN A 24 -7.62 -7.98 21.27
CA GLN A 24 -6.41 -7.32 21.75
C GLN A 24 -5.31 -7.39 20.71
N GLN A 25 -5.10 -8.57 20.14
CA GLN A 25 -4.00 -8.83 19.22
C GLN A 25 -4.47 -9.66 18.02
N ILE A 26 -3.92 -9.35 16.85
CA ILE A 26 -4.03 -10.14 15.63
C ILE A 26 -2.62 -10.42 15.11
N HIS A 27 -2.34 -11.71 14.90
CA HIS A 27 -1.11 -12.20 14.29
C HIS A 27 -1.50 -12.95 13.02
N MET A 28 -1.20 -12.37 11.86
CA MET A 28 -1.39 -12.98 10.56
C MET A 28 -0.03 -13.34 9.98
N GLY A 29 0.10 -14.55 9.48
CA GLY A 29 1.28 -14.97 8.74
C GLY A 29 1.00 -16.19 7.89
N GLU A 30 2.05 -16.73 7.26
CA GLU A 30 1.96 -17.94 6.45
C GLU A 30 0.82 -17.87 5.42
N ASN A 31 0.75 -16.75 4.68
CA ASN A 31 -0.25 -16.52 3.64
C ASN A 31 -1.70 -16.31 4.13
N ALA A 32 -1.91 -15.98 5.41
CA ALA A 32 -3.23 -15.72 5.97
C ALA A 32 -3.92 -14.51 5.33
N LYS A 33 -5.25 -14.55 5.19
CA LYS A 33 -6.02 -13.52 4.48
C LYS A 33 -7.27 -13.06 5.22
N ILE A 34 -7.57 -11.77 5.12
CA ILE A 34 -8.89 -11.20 5.45
C ILE A 34 -9.40 -10.50 4.18
N LEU A 35 -10.48 -11.01 3.61
CA LEU A 35 -10.94 -10.64 2.27
C LEU A 35 -12.41 -10.19 2.29
N ASN A 36 -12.69 -9.09 1.61
CA ASN A 36 -14.06 -8.67 1.33
C ASN A 36 -14.13 -8.12 -0.10
N ASN A 37 -14.20 -9.05 -1.06
CA ASN A 37 -14.14 -8.73 -2.48
C ASN A 37 -15.54 -8.68 -3.11
N SER A 38 -15.73 -7.79 -4.07
CA SER A 38 -16.85 -7.81 -5.00
C SER A 38 -16.41 -8.30 -6.37
N TYR A 39 -17.14 -9.28 -6.93
CA TYR A 39 -16.89 -9.87 -8.24
C TYR A 39 -17.90 -9.39 -9.31
N SER A 40 -18.72 -8.38 -8.98
CA SER A 40 -19.78 -7.87 -9.85
C SER A 40 -19.90 -6.35 -9.71
N THR A 41 -20.98 -5.78 -10.23
CA THR A 41 -21.15 -4.34 -10.42
C THR A 41 -21.32 -3.54 -9.12
N GLY A 42 -21.66 -4.17 -8.00
CA GLY A 42 -21.76 -3.50 -6.69
C GLY A 42 -20.38 -3.19 -6.11
N ASN A 43 -20.28 -2.20 -5.20
CA ASN A 43 -19.01 -1.73 -4.66
C ASN A 43 -18.36 -2.78 -3.73
N GLY A 44 -17.06 -2.62 -3.50
CA GLY A 44 -16.33 -3.42 -2.52
C GLY A 44 -16.88 -3.20 -1.11
N GLY A 45 -16.76 -4.21 -0.26
CA GLY A 45 -17.28 -4.14 1.11
C GLY A 45 -16.32 -3.49 2.08
N GLN A 46 -16.71 -3.49 3.36
CA GLN A 46 -15.96 -2.88 4.44
C GLN A 46 -15.23 -3.93 5.30
N ILE A 47 -14.02 -3.61 5.72
CA ILE A 47 -13.26 -4.35 6.75
C ILE A 47 -12.94 -3.38 7.87
N ASN A 48 -13.47 -3.64 9.07
CA ASN A 48 -13.16 -2.91 10.29
C ASN A 48 -12.37 -3.81 11.23
N ILE A 49 -11.17 -3.38 11.59
CA ILE A 49 -10.31 -4.09 12.54
C ILE A 49 -9.99 -3.18 13.71
N LYS A 50 -10.35 -3.62 14.90
CA LYS A 50 -9.95 -3.02 16.17
C LYS A 50 -9.13 -4.02 16.96
N ALA A 51 -7.81 -3.81 16.98
CA ALA A 51 -6.87 -4.59 17.79
C ALA A 51 -6.30 -3.68 18.87
N THR A 52 -6.74 -3.79 20.14
CA THR A 52 -6.40 -2.77 21.14
C THR A 52 -4.91 -2.66 21.47
N GLU A 53 -4.09 -3.63 21.05
CA GLU A 53 -2.64 -3.62 21.26
C GLU A 53 -1.85 -3.75 19.95
N ARG A 54 -2.17 -4.76 19.12
CA ARG A 54 -1.27 -5.13 18.02
C ARG A 54 -1.98 -5.78 16.84
N LEU A 55 -1.63 -5.37 15.64
CA LEU A 55 -1.93 -6.06 14.38
C LEU A 55 -0.63 -6.29 13.62
N GLU A 56 -0.30 -7.56 13.35
CA GLU A 56 0.90 -7.96 12.63
C GLU A 56 0.55 -8.81 11.42
N LEU A 57 1.08 -8.44 10.27
CA LEU A 57 1.04 -9.22 9.03
C LEU A 57 2.48 -9.57 8.65
N ILE A 58 2.88 -10.81 8.91
CA ILE A 58 4.26 -11.28 8.77
C ILE A 58 4.28 -12.47 7.81
N ASP A 59 4.86 -12.26 6.63
CA ASP A 59 5.12 -13.34 5.68
C ASP A 59 6.62 -13.66 5.61
N GLN A 60 6.95 -14.92 5.37
CA GLN A 60 8.32 -15.41 5.29
C GLN A 60 8.85 -15.48 3.84
N HIS A 61 7.97 -15.32 2.85
CA HIS A 61 8.40 -15.35 1.45
C HIS A 61 8.99 -14.00 1.05
N ILE A 62 10.31 -13.93 0.95
CA ILE A 62 11.07 -12.71 0.63
C ILE A 62 11.56 -12.71 -0.84
N PHE A 63 11.40 -13.83 -1.56
CA PHE A 63 11.93 -13.98 -2.92
C PHE A 63 10.79 -14.17 -3.91
N LEU A 64 10.71 -13.30 -4.91
CA LEU A 64 9.93 -13.53 -6.11
C LEU A 64 10.93 -13.84 -7.22
N THR A 65 10.73 -14.92 -7.97
CA THR A 65 11.21 -14.98 -9.36
C THR A 65 10.13 -14.41 -10.27
N GLU A 66 10.44 -14.11 -11.54
CA GLU A 66 9.45 -13.56 -12.50
C GLU A 66 8.24 -14.48 -12.72
N GLU A 67 8.38 -15.80 -12.48
CA GLU A 67 7.26 -16.76 -12.49
C GLU A 67 6.40 -16.72 -11.20
N ASP A 68 6.84 -16.05 -10.14
CA ASP A 68 6.17 -16.05 -8.82
C ASP A 68 5.31 -14.80 -8.54
N VAL A 69 5.51 -13.71 -9.29
CA VAL A 69 4.90 -12.40 -9.03
C VAL A 69 3.37 -12.45 -9.11
N ASP A 70 2.83 -13.25 -10.04
CA ASP A 70 1.38 -13.35 -10.25
C ASP A 70 0.70 -14.43 -9.39
N LYS A 71 1.45 -15.22 -8.59
CA LYS A 71 0.88 -16.43 -7.98
C LYS A 71 1.05 -16.64 -6.47
N TYR A 72 1.90 -15.95 -5.72
CA TYR A 72 2.17 -16.37 -4.32
C TYR A 72 1.72 -15.41 -3.22
N TRP A 73 0.44 -15.59 -2.86
CA TRP A 73 -0.15 -15.73 -1.51
C TRP A 73 0.29 -14.88 -0.31
N LYS A 74 0.88 -13.70 -0.47
CA LYS A 74 1.25 -12.85 0.68
C LYS A 74 0.12 -12.69 1.69
N THR A 75 0.49 -12.68 2.96
CA THR A 75 -0.40 -12.32 4.06
C THR A 75 -1.03 -10.95 3.81
N ASN A 76 -2.36 -10.88 3.76
CA ASN A 76 -3.03 -9.64 3.36
C ASN A 76 -4.41 -9.38 3.99
N ILE A 77 -4.73 -8.10 4.10
CA ILE A 77 -6.08 -7.58 4.31
C ILE A 77 -6.50 -6.89 3.02
N LYS A 78 -7.66 -7.25 2.46
CA LYS A 78 -7.99 -6.84 1.09
C LYS A 78 -9.48 -6.62 0.84
N THR A 79 -9.80 -5.48 0.25
CA THR A 79 -11.10 -5.16 -0.33
C THR A 79 -10.94 -4.85 -1.82
N ASN A 80 -11.21 -5.81 -2.69
CA ASN A 80 -11.17 -5.56 -4.14
C ASN A 80 -12.54 -5.51 -4.77
N ASN A 81 -12.72 -4.60 -5.73
CA ASN A 81 -13.71 -4.77 -6.79
C ASN A 81 -13.05 -5.35 -8.03
N LEU A 82 -13.65 -6.38 -8.63
CA LEU A 82 -13.10 -7.05 -9.83
C LEU A 82 -13.99 -6.82 -11.06
N SER A 83 -14.95 -5.90 -10.98
CA SER A 83 -15.86 -5.53 -12.06
C SER A 83 -16.08 -4.01 -12.03
N SER A 84 -17.27 -3.49 -12.34
CA SER A 84 -17.47 -2.05 -12.54
C SER A 84 -17.70 -1.22 -11.27
N GLY A 85 -17.67 -1.81 -10.07
CA GLY A 85 -17.89 -1.08 -8.82
C GLY A 85 -16.61 -0.45 -8.26
N ASN A 86 -16.75 0.46 -7.29
CA ASN A 86 -15.61 1.05 -6.59
C ASN A 86 -14.95 0.02 -5.66
N GLY A 87 -13.67 0.24 -5.35
CA GLY A 87 -12.97 -0.48 -4.27
C GLY A 87 -13.70 -0.34 -2.93
N GLY A 88 -13.43 -1.25 -2.01
CA GLY A 88 -14.09 -1.24 -0.69
C GLY A 88 -13.44 -0.25 0.28
N SER A 89 -13.64 -0.47 1.58
CA SER A 89 -13.00 0.34 2.61
C SER A 89 -12.34 -0.52 3.67
N ILE A 90 -11.14 -0.17 4.11
CA ILE A 90 -10.43 -0.81 5.21
C ILE A 90 -10.17 0.22 6.31
N ASN A 91 -10.72 -0.02 7.50
CA ASN A 91 -10.49 0.79 8.69
C ASN A 91 -9.74 -0.04 9.74
N ILE A 92 -8.58 0.45 10.18
CA ILE A 92 -7.75 -0.21 11.19
C ILE A 92 -7.52 0.75 12.36
N ASP A 93 -7.83 0.28 13.57
CA ASP A 93 -7.56 0.93 14.84
C ASP A 93 -6.72 -0.03 15.71
N THR A 94 -5.46 0.33 15.97
CA THR A 94 -4.55 -0.47 16.79
C THR A 94 -3.49 0.41 17.45
N GLN A 95 -2.88 -0.02 18.56
CA GLN A 95 -1.73 0.74 19.08
C GLN A 95 -0.47 0.53 18.24
N TYR A 96 -0.32 -0.64 17.63
CA TYR A 96 0.84 -0.99 16.82
C TYR A 96 0.42 -1.79 15.60
N LEU A 97 0.79 -1.30 14.42
CA LEU A 97 0.61 -1.98 13.15
C LEU A 97 1.98 -2.27 12.53
N LYS A 98 2.25 -3.54 12.24
CA LYS A 98 3.44 -3.96 11.50
C LYS A 98 3.12 -4.83 10.31
N LEU A 99 3.74 -4.48 9.19
CA LEU A 99 3.76 -5.25 7.97
C LEU A 99 5.21 -5.66 7.70
N SER A 100 5.45 -6.97 7.60
CA SER A 100 6.71 -7.54 7.15
C SER A 100 6.41 -8.48 6.00
N SER A 101 6.69 -8.03 4.77
CA SER A 101 6.22 -8.69 3.54
C SER A 101 4.68 -8.89 3.50
N GLY A 102 3.92 -8.02 4.16
CA GLY A 102 2.46 -8.07 4.25
C GLY A 102 1.79 -6.93 3.49
N TYR A 103 0.54 -7.13 3.05
CA TYR A 103 -0.20 -6.17 2.21
C TYR A 103 -1.54 -5.74 2.81
N ILE A 104 -1.87 -4.46 2.63
CA ILE A 104 -3.21 -3.90 2.89
C ILE A 104 -3.68 -3.22 1.62
N PHE A 105 -4.72 -3.78 0.99
CA PHE A 105 -5.17 -3.35 -0.34
C PHE A 105 -6.64 -3.01 -0.40
N SER A 106 -6.96 -1.85 -0.95
CA SER A 106 -8.33 -1.43 -1.24
C SER A 106 -8.45 -0.97 -2.69
N ASN A 107 -8.45 -1.94 -3.60
CA ASN A 107 -8.27 -1.69 -5.03
C ASN A 107 -9.53 -1.96 -5.85
N THR A 108 -9.52 -1.52 -7.10
CA THR A 108 -10.47 -1.97 -8.13
C THR A 108 -9.72 -2.47 -9.36
N ASN A 109 -10.25 -3.48 -10.04
CA ASN A 109 -9.74 -4.01 -11.31
C ASN A 109 -10.78 -3.88 -12.45
N GLY A 110 -11.80 -3.05 -12.28
CA GLY A 110 -12.68 -2.70 -13.38
C GLY A 110 -13.01 -1.21 -13.36
N GLN A 111 -14.21 -0.81 -13.77
CA GLN A 111 -14.51 0.57 -14.15
C GLN A 111 -14.77 1.56 -12.99
N GLY A 112 -14.61 1.13 -11.74
CA GLY A 112 -14.80 2.00 -10.57
C GLY A 112 -13.52 2.73 -10.12
N HIS A 113 -13.66 3.55 -9.09
CA HIS A 113 -12.54 4.20 -8.41
C HIS A 113 -11.86 3.26 -7.40
N GLY A 114 -10.61 3.54 -7.05
CA GLY A 114 -9.93 2.87 -5.92
C GLY A 114 -10.71 3.06 -4.61
N GLY A 115 -10.47 2.17 -3.65
CA GLY A 115 -11.18 2.20 -2.37
C GLY A 115 -10.55 3.17 -1.36
N THR A 116 -10.91 3.01 -0.08
CA THR A 116 -10.39 3.84 1.00
C THR A 116 -9.66 3.00 2.05
N ILE A 117 -8.50 3.46 2.50
CA ILE A 117 -7.78 2.87 3.63
C ILE A 117 -7.59 3.95 4.70
N MET A 118 -8.15 3.73 5.88
CA MET A 118 -7.94 4.58 7.06
C MET A 118 -7.23 3.77 8.15
N ILE A 119 -6.11 4.28 8.64
CA ILE A 119 -5.33 3.65 9.70
C ILE A 119 -5.11 4.64 10.84
N ASN A 120 -5.62 4.31 12.01
CA ASN A 120 -5.34 4.98 13.26
C ASN A 120 -4.41 4.08 14.09
N SER A 121 -3.21 4.56 14.41
CA SER A 121 -2.29 3.81 15.26
C SER A 121 -1.31 4.68 16.04
N ASN A 122 -0.65 4.16 17.06
CA ASN A 122 0.48 4.88 17.66
C ASN A 122 1.73 4.69 16.80
N PHE A 123 1.93 3.48 16.29
CA PHE A 123 3.09 3.10 15.50
C PHE A 123 2.69 2.33 14.24
N LEU A 124 3.35 2.67 13.13
CA LEU A 124 3.22 1.97 11.86
C LEU A 124 4.61 1.59 11.34
N GLU A 125 4.86 0.29 11.16
CA GLU A 125 6.12 -0.21 10.61
C GLU A 125 5.87 -1.02 9.33
N LEU A 126 6.48 -0.61 8.21
CA LEU A 126 6.49 -1.36 6.95
C LEU A 126 7.92 -1.75 6.60
N VAL A 127 8.18 -3.05 6.52
CA VAL A 127 9.49 -3.60 6.18
C VAL A 127 9.38 -4.72 5.16
N SER A 128 10.50 -5.08 4.54
CA SER A 128 10.63 -6.27 3.70
C SER A 128 9.63 -6.32 2.53
N GLY A 129 9.42 -5.19 1.85
CA GLY A 129 8.55 -5.09 0.66
C GLY A 129 7.07 -5.06 0.99
N SER A 130 6.69 -4.52 2.14
CA SER A 130 5.29 -4.37 2.55
C SER A 130 4.60 -3.23 1.81
N LEU A 131 3.31 -3.37 1.51
CA LEU A 131 2.57 -2.40 0.70
C LEU A 131 1.21 -2.03 1.32
N ILE A 132 0.91 -0.74 1.33
CA ILE A 132 -0.44 -0.20 1.58
C ILE A 132 -0.88 0.55 0.32
N MET A 133 -1.91 0.06 -0.35
CA MET A 133 -2.34 0.60 -1.65
C MET A 133 -3.85 0.66 -1.78
N ALA A 134 -4.34 1.79 -2.29
CA ALA A 134 -5.74 1.98 -2.63
C ALA A 134 -5.84 2.59 -4.03
N GLY A 135 -5.94 1.77 -5.07
CA GLY A 135 -5.88 2.27 -6.44
C GLY A 135 -6.53 1.36 -7.48
N VAL A 136 -6.29 1.69 -8.74
CA VAL A 136 -6.87 0.99 -9.90
C VAL A 136 -5.82 0.08 -10.51
N LEU A 137 -6.11 -1.21 -10.61
CA LEU A 137 -5.24 -2.25 -11.17
C LEU A 137 -5.25 -2.21 -12.73
N PRO A 138 -4.34 -2.93 -13.43
CA PRO A 138 -4.07 -2.70 -14.85
C PRO A 138 -5.28 -2.81 -15.80
N ASP A 139 -6.27 -3.66 -15.47
CA ASP A 139 -7.48 -3.83 -16.29
C ASP A 139 -8.61 -2.87 -15.90
N GLY A 140 -8.42 -2.11 -14.81
CA GLY A 140 -9.39 -1.16 -14.30
C GLY A 140 -9.33 0.20 -14.98
N THR A 141 -10.43 0.94 -14.86
CA THR A 141 -10.52 2.33 -15.28
C THR A 141 -11.18 3.15 -14.18
N GLY A 142 -10.59 4.28 -13.80
CA GLY A 142 -11.09 5.12 -12.72
C GLY A 142 -9.93 5.79 -12.00
N ASP A 143 -10.25 6.75 -11.14
CA ASP A 143 -9.24 7.42 -10.33
C ASP A 143 -8.84 6.56 -9.12
N GLY A 144 -7.60 6.74 -8.66
CA GLY A 144 -7.05 6.10 -7.48
C GLY A 144 -7.84 6.44 -6.22
N GLY A 145 -7.68 5.58 -5.21
CA GLY A 145 -8.41 5.68 -3.96
C GLY A 145 -7.81 6.69 -2.98
N GLU A 146 -8.25 6.61 -1.74
CA GLU A 146 -7.80 7.48 -0.66
C GLU A 146 -7.11 6.66 0.44
N ILE A 147 -5.98 7.17 0.92
CA ILE A 147 -5.28 6.61 2.06
C ILE A 147 -5.10 7.73 3.10
N GLU A 148 -5.62 7.49 4.31
CA GLU A 148 -5.47 8.38 5.46
C GLU A 148 -4.74 7.63 6.58
N LEU A 149 -3.58 8.14 6.98
CA LEU A 149 -2.76 7.59 8.06
C LEU A 149 -2.69 8.59 9.21
N ASN A 150 -3.37 8.27 10.30
CA ASN A 150 -3.38 9.06 11.54
C ASN A 150 -2.55 8.32 12.60
N ILE A 151 -1.25 8.64 12.65
CA ILE A 151 -0.29 7.89 13.45
C ILE A 151 0.25 8.76 14.59
N THR A 152 -0.10 8.49 15.83
CA THR A 152 0.16 9.46 16.92
C THR A 152 1.64 9.63 17.29
N ASP A 153 2.49 8.68 16.90
CA ASP A 153 3.94 8.73 17.13
C ASP A 153 4.71 8.56 15.83
N THR A 154 5.01 7.33 15.42
CA THR A 154 6.01 7.09 14.37
C THR A 154 5.48 6.21 13.25
N ILE A 155 5.71 6.68 12.03
CA ILE A 155 5.66 5.90 10.80
C ILE A 155 7.09 5.59 10.38
N LYS A 156 7.42 4.30 10.28
CA LYS A 156 8.71 3.83 9.80
C LYS A 156 8.53 2.93 8.58
N LEU A 157 9.09 3.35 7.46
CA LEU A 157 9.18 2.54 6.26
C LEU A 157 10.66 2.30 5.96
N SER A 158 11.03 1.03 5.84
CA SER A 158 12.32 0.65 5.25
C SER A 158 12.09 -0.35 4.12
N GLY A 159 12.69 -0.07 2.97
CA GLY A 159 12.73 -1.01 1.85
C GLY A 159 13.93 -1.94 1.95
N PHE A 160 14.21 -2.64 0.85
CA PHE A 160 15.46 -3.38 0.70
C PHE A 160 15.89 -3.44 -0.77
N ARG A 161 17.12 -2.98 -1.07
CA ARG A 161 17.71 -3.08 -2.41
C ARG A 161 19.20 -3.43 -2.43
N PRO A 162 19.57 -4.72 -2.38
CA PRO A 162 20.82 -5.22 -2.95
C PRO A 162 20.56 -6.10 -4.18
N GLY A 163 21.23 -5.76 -5.30
CA GLY A 163 21.28 -6.61 -6.49
C GLY A 163 20.61 -6.05 -7.75
N PHE A 164 21.02 -4.87 -8.23
CA PHE A 164 21.12 -4.71 -9.69
C PHE A 164 22.07 -5.81 -10.18
N ILE A 165 21.56 -7.00 -10.53
CA ILE A 165 22.32 -7.97 -11.29
C ILE A 165 21.92 -7.74 -12.75
N SER A 166 22.69 -6.89 -13.41
CA SER A 166 22.88 -6.98 -14.85
C SER A 166 23.41 -8.38 -15.17
N ASP A 167 22.87 -9.00 -16.21
CA ASP A 167 23.26 -10.28 -16.80
C ASP A 167 22.74 -11.56 -16.10
N ASN A 168 21.47 -11.86 -16.44
CA ASN A 168 21.03 -13.20 -16.85
C ASN A 168 21.08 -14.38 -15.86
N SER A 169 20.97 -14.20 -14.53
CA SER A 169 20.75 -15.40 -13.70
C SER A 169 19.91 -15.34 -12.42
N ILE A 170 19.63 -14.21 -11.75
CA ILE A 170 18.61 -14.16 -10.68
C ILE A 170 18.00 -12.75 -10.63
N MET A 171 16.76 -12.58 -11.09
CA MET A 171 15.98 -11.36 -10.84
C MET A 171 15.49 -11.39 -9.39
N ILE A 172 16.24 -10.80 -8.46
CA ILE A 172 15.71 -10.49 -7.13
C ILE A 172 14.81 -9.27 -7.31
N HIS A 173 13.48 -9.46 -7.27
CA HIS A 173 12.55 -8.33 -7.26
C HIS A 173 12.83 -7.47 -6.02
N ASN A 174 13.05 -6.18 -6.25
CA ASN A 174 13.27 -5.20 -5.20
C ASN A 174 12.08 -5.22 -4.23
N LEU A 175 12.38 -5.38 -2.95
CA LEU A 175 11.37 -5.40 -1.89
C LEU A 175 11.18 -3.98 -1.37
N GLN A 176 10.79 -3.09 -2.27
CA GLN A 176 10.46 -1.73 -1.91
C GLN A 176 9.17 -1.73 -1.10
N SER A 177 9.29 -1.39 0.19
CA SER A 177 8.12 -1.09 1.00
C SER A 177 7.48 0.22 0.51
N GLY A 178 6.15 0.27 0.47
CA GLY A 178 5.42 1.29 -0.29
C GLY A 178 4.09 1.70 0.35
N ILE A 179 3.78 3.00 0.30
CA ILE A 179 2.44 3.53 0.64
C ILE A 179 1.98 4.43 -0.50
N GLY A 180 0.76 4.22 -1.00
CA GLY A 180 0.24 5.10 -2.05
C GLY A 180 -1.06 4.68 -2.72
N PRO A 181 -1.91 5.63 -3.12
CA PRO A 181 -3.07 5.37 -3.97
C PRO A 181 -2.65 5.15 -5.43
N VAL A 182 -1.89 4.08 -5.68
CA VAL A 182 -1.24 3.83 -6.97
C VAL A 182 -2.24 3.35 -8.02
N THR A 183 -2.33 4.06 -9.14
CA THR A 183 -3.13 3.65 -10.30
C THR A 183 -2.24 3.04 -11.38
N THR A 184 -2.45 1.77 -11.70
CA THR A 184 -1.78 1.04 -12.79
C THR A 184 -2.72 0.77 -13.97
N GLY A 185 -4.03 0.97 -13.80
CA GLY A 185 -5.03 1.05 -14.87
C GLY A 185 -5.20 2.47 -15.45
N ALA A 186 -6.24 2.69 -16.23
CA ALA A 186 -6.51 4.00 -16.83
C ALA A 186 -7.19 4.95 -15.82
N GLY A 187 -6.54 6.06 -15.49
CA GLY A 187 -7.10 7.11 -14.63
C GLY A 187 -6.05 7.78 -13.77
N ASN A 188 -6.44 8.82 -13.02
CA ASN A 188 -5.51 9.55 -12.17
C ASN A 188 -5.18 8.75 -10.90
N SER A 189 -4.09 9.10 -10.21
CA SER A 189 -3.85 8.62 -8.85
C SER A 189 -4.65 9.47 -7.84
N GLY A 190 -4.92 8.89 -6.67
CA GLY A 190 -5.82 9.49 -5.68
C GLY A 190 -5.12 10.33 -4.62
N LEU A 191 -5.66 10.31 -3.40
CA LEU A 191 -5.20 11.15 -2.28
C LEU A 191 -4.44 10.31 -1.25
N LEU A 192 -3.36 10.89 -0.74
CA LEU A 192 -2.64 10.38 0.43
C LEU A 192 -2.50 11.50 1.46
N ASP A 193 -3.10 11.33 2.64
CA ASP A 193 -2.88 12.20 3.80
C ASP A 193 -2.18 11.42 4.91
N ILE A 194 -1.09 11.98 5.43
CA ILE A 194 -0.27 11.40 6.48
C ILE A 194 -0.13 12.42 7.60
N SER A 195 -0.57 12.03 8.80
CA SER A 195 -0.27 12.74 10.04
C SER A 195 0.55 11.85 10.98
N ALA A 196 1.71 12.35 11.42
CA ALA A 196 2.50 11.68 12.45
C ALA A 196 3.34 12.63 13.29
N LYS A 197 3.98 12.16 14.38
CA LYS A 197 5.11 12.93 14.93
C LYS A 197 6.34 12.73 14.07
N ASN A 198 6.67 11.47 13.77
CA ASN A 198 7.87 11.12 13.03
C ASN A 198 7.49 10.33 11.77
N LEU A 199 7.95 10.77 10.61
CA LEU A 199 7.94 9.98 9.38
C LEU A 199 9.38 9.65 8.97
N ILE A 200 9.73 8.37 9.01
CA ILE A 200 11.06 7.86 8.64
C ILE A 200 10.91 7.00 7.41
N ILE A 201 11.58 7.40 6.32
CA ILE A 201 11.60 6.69 5.05
C ILE A 201 13.06 6.39 4.72
N SER A 202 13.44 5.13 4.85
CA SER A 202 14.81 4.66 4.64
C SER A 202 14.91 3.53 3.62
N ASP A 203 16.14 3.23 3.22
CA ASP A 203 16.51 2.00 2.51
C ASP A 203 15.66 1.75 1.26
N TYR A 204 15.51 2.79 0.44
CA TYR A 204 14.73 2.78 -0.81
C TYR A 204 13.22 2.57 -0.65
N ALA A 205 12.64 2.66 0.55
CA ALA A 205 11.18 2.71 0.69
C ALA A 205 10.59 3.88 -0.09
N SER A 206 9.34 3.72 -0.57
CA SER A 206 8.62 4.79 -1.27
C SER A 206 7.29 5.15 -0.61
N VAL A 207 6.97 6.44 -0.66
CA VAL A 207 5.63 6.95 -0.41
C VAL A 207 5.25 7.81 -1.60
N GLY A 208 4.08 7.53 -2.21
CA GLY A 208 3.71 8.19 -3.46
C GLY A 208 2.29 8.02 -3.94
N ALA A 209 1.68 9.10 -4.42
CA ALA A 209 0.41 9.07 -5.15
C ALA A 209 0.68 9.00 -6.67
N ALA A 210 1.22 7.88 -7.13
CA ALA A 210 1.66 7.72 -8.51
C ALA A 210 0.64 7.03 -9.42
N THR A 211 0.72 7.33 -10.71
CA THR A 211 0.09 6.55 -11.78
C THR A 211 1.14 6.01 -12.72
N LEU A 212 0.89 4.82 -13.26
CA LEU A 212 1.78 4.10 -14.17
C LEU A 212 1.25 4.07 -15.60
N THR A 213 0.21 4.86 -15.90
CA THR A 213 -0.40 4.99 -17.24
C THR A 213 -0.51 6.47 -17.66
N SER A 214 -1.38 6.79 -18.61
CA SER A 214 -1.55 8.17 -19.11
C SER A 214 -2.26 9.12 -18.13
N GLY A 215 -2.70 8.66 -16.96
CA GLY A 215 -3.32 9.52 -15.95
C GLY A 215 -2.35 10.48 -15.27
N ASN A 216 -2.87 11.45 -14.53
CA ASN A 216 -2.05 12.35 -13.70
C ASN A 216 -1.77 11.73 -12.33
N ALA A 217 -0.62 12.05 -11.75
CA ALA A 217 -0.34 11.73 -10.36
C ALA A 217 -1.24 12.53 -9.41
N GLY A 218 -1.41 12.00 -8.21
CA GLY A 218 -2.46 12.39 -7.27
C GLY A 218 -2.09 13.61 -6.43
N SER A 219 -2.65 13.68 -5.24
CA SER A 219 -2.26 14.69 -4.24
C SER A 219 -1.73 13.99 -2.98
N MET A 220 -0.69 14.57 -2.39
CA MET A 220 -0.13 14.09 -1.13
C MET A 220 0.04 15.24 -0.15
N LYS A 221 -0.41 15.02 1.07
CA LYS A 221 -0.17 15.89 2.21
C LYS A 221 0.53 15.10 3.32
N ILE A 222 1.60 15.66 3.84
CA ILE A 222 2.35 15.13 4.97
C ILE A 222 2.38 16.21 6.04
N ASP A 223 1.81 15.94 7.21
CA ASP A 223 1.79 16.81 8.39
C ASP A 223 2.49 16.09 9.55
N VAL A 224 3.74 16.45 9.79
CA VAL A 224 4.59 15.80 10.79
C VAL A 224 5.30 16.78 11.70
N ASP A 225 5.82 16.30 12.82
CA ASP A 225 6.80 17.08 13.57
C ASP A 225 8.18 16.94 12.90
N ASN A 226 8.60 15.71 12.61
CA ASN A 226 9.89 15.38 12.00
C ASN A 226 9.75 14.49 10.76
N LEU A 227 10.45 14.85 9.68
CA LEU A 227 10.60 14.04 8.47
C LEU A 227 12.06 13.63 8.27
N TYR A 228 12.32 12.33 8.18
CA TYR A 228 13.64 11.76 7.88
C TYR A 228 13.57 10.96 6.57
N LEU A 229 14.22 11.47 5.52
CA LEU A 229 14.41 10.80 4.24
C LEU A 229 15.87 10.37 4.12
N GLN A 230 16.14 9.07 4.29
CA GLN A 230 17.50 8.54 4.44
C GLN A 230 17.76 7.38 3.49
N SER A 231 19.03 7.07 3.19
CA SER A 231 19.45 5.84 2.51
C SER A 231 18.66 5.53 1.21
N GLY A 232 18.35 6.57 0.41
CA GLY A 232 17.62 6.42 -0.85
C GLY A 232 16.10 6.30 -0.72
N GLY A 233 15.53 6.57 0.45
CA GLY A 233 14.08 6.73 0.63
C GLY A 233 13.49 7.75 -0.36
N LEU A 234 12.25 7.51 -0.78
CA LEU A 234 11.61 8.27 -1.85
C LEU A 234 10.24 8.81 -1.42
N LEU A 235 10.08 10.13 -1.47
CA LEU A 235 8.79 10.81 -1.55
C LEU A 235 8.57 11.23 -3.00
N THR A 236 7.55 10.68 -3.67
CA THR A 236 7.30 10.97 -5.09
C THR A 236 5.83 11.17 -5.36
N ASN A 237 5.50 12.18 -6.15
CA ASN A 237 4.15 12.38 -6.67
C ASN A 237 4.19 12.62 -8.18
N SER A 238 4.87 11.71 -8.87
CA SER A 238 5.08 11.77 -10.32
C SER A 238 4.18 10.77 -11.03
N SER A 239 3.83 11.07 -12.28
CA SER A 239 3.19 10.14 -13.23
C SER A 239 4.16 9.04 -13.70
N SER A 240 5.16 8.70 -12.90
CA SER A 240 6.12 7.65 -13.12
C SER A 240 6.66 7.26 -11.75
N ALA A 241 6.77 5.97 -11.48
CA ALA A 241 7.19 5.50 -10.17
C ALA A 241 8.09 4.28 -10.26
N ILE A 242 8.85 4.09 -9.20
CA ILE A 242 9.49 2.82 -8.91
C ILE A 242 8.55 2.08 -7.95
N LEU A 243 8.06 0.91 -8.37
CA LEU A 243 7.20 0.05 -7.58
C LEU A 243 7.65 -1.39 -7.76
N GLY A 244 7.88 -2.09 -6.64
CA GLY A 244 8.47 -3.43 -6.66
C GLY A 244 9.83 -3.48 -7.37
N GLY A 245 10.55 -2.35 -7.44
CA GLY A 245 11.82 -2.20 -8.14
C GLY A 245 11.80 -2.00 -9.63
N LYS A 246 10.62 -2.08 -10.26
CA LYS A 246 10.48 -1.76 -11.67
C LYS A 246 10.21 -0.27 -11.81
N PHE A 247 10.94 0.38 -12.72
CA PHE A 247 10.64 1.74 -13.12
C PHE A 247 9.53 1.72 -14.17
N TRP A 248 8.47 2.47 -13.90
CA TRP A 248 7.31 2.61 -14.77
C TRP A 248 7.28 4.01 -15.34
N LEU A 249 7.41 4.10 -16.66
CA LEU A 249 7.29 5.33 -17.42
C LEU A 249 5.84 5.55 -17.79
N ALA A 250 5.29 6.67 -17.36
CA ALA A 250 3.96 7.10 -17.74
C ALA A 250 3.95 8.56 -18.23
N THR A 251 2.86 8.94 -18.89
CA THR A 251 2.83 10.14 -19.76
C THR A 251 1.98 11.29 -19.22
N GLY A 252 1.23 11.10 -18.14
CA GLY A 252 0.45 12.18 -17.54
C GLY A 252 1.29 13.18 -16.76
N ASN A 253 0.64 14.15 -16.13
CA ASN A 253 1.33 15.19 -15.36
C ASN A 253 1.70 14.71 -13.95
N GLY A 254 2.73 15.34 -13.37
CA GLY A 254 3.01 15.22 -11.94
C GLY A 254 1.89 15.81 -11.08
N GLY A 255 1.80 15.34 -9.84
CA GLY A 255 0.82 15.75 -8.84
C GLY A 255 1.40 16.74 -7.83
N ASN A 256 0.58 17.12 -6.85
CA ASN A 256 0.98 18.07 -5.79
C ASN A 256 1.44 17.34 -4.52
N LEU A 257 2.61 17.68 -4.00
CA LEU A 257 3.10 17.24 -2.69
C LEU A 257 3.22 18.44 -1.77
N THR A 258 2.52 18.41 -0.63
CA THR A 258 2.68 19.37 0.46
C THR A 258 3.28 18.67 1.67
N VAL A 259 4.42 19.16 2.14
CA VAL A 259 5.05 18.69 3.38
C VAL A 259 5.05 19.83 4.39
N ILE A 260 4.49 19.56 5.56
CA ILE A 260 4.46 20.44 6.73
C ILE A 260 5.20 19.68 7.82
N ALA A 261 6.39 20.15 8.19
CA ALA A 261 7.17 19.64 9.31
C ALA A 261 7.27 20.73 10.38
N LYS A 262 6.90 20.42 11.63
CA LYS A 262 6.92 21.42 12.72
C LYS A 262 8.30 21.64 13.33
N GLU A 263 9.15 20.62 13.30
CA GLU A 263 10.47 20.61 13.89
C GLU A 263 11.54 20.50 12.79
N ASP A 264 11.83 19.30 12.28
CA ASP A 264 12.93 19.08 11.33
C ASP A 264 12.51 18.35 10.04
N ILE A 265 13.22 18.68 8.95
CA ILE A 265 13.28 17.88 7.73
C ILE A 265 14.75 17.51 7.47
N ILE A 266 15.07 16.23 7.57
CA ILE A 266 16.40 15.69 7.26
C ILE A 266 16.32 14.88 5.97
N ILE A 267 17.14 15.27 4.98
CA ILE A 267 17.27 14.56 3.70
C ILE A 267 18.73 14.17 3.49
N GLU A 268 19.02 12.88 3.68
CA GLU A 268 20.37 12.33 3.60
C GLU A 268 20.41 11.22 2.55
N GLY A 269 21.21 11.45 1.51
CA GLY A 269 21.43 10.46 0.47
C GLY A 269 22.26 9.27 0.96
N HIS A 270 22.22 8.19 0.19
CA HIS A 270 23.17 7.10 0.35
C HIS A 270 24.46 7.44 -0.43
N ASN A 271 25.63 7.39 0.22
CA ASN A 271 26.90 7.36 -0.48
C ASN A 271 27.16 5.90 -0.91
N PRO A 272 27.15 5.57 -2.22
CA PRO A 272 27.36 4.21 -2.70
C PRO A 272 28.84 3.78 -2.72
N PHE A 273 29.76 4.62 -2.21
CA PHE A 273 31.20 4.42 -2.17
C PHE A 273 31.74 4.18 -0.76
#